data_AF-A0A2S8SP01-F1
#
_entry.id   AF-A0A2S8SP01-F1
#
_cell.length_a   1.000
_cell.length_b   1.000
_cell.length_c   1.000
_cell.angle_alpha   90.00
_cell.angle_beta   90.00
_cell.angle_gamma   90.00
#
_symmetry.space_group_name_H-M   'P 1'
#
loop_
_entity.id
_entity.type
_entity.pdbx_description
1 polymer ?
#
loop_
_entity_poly.entity_id
_entity_poly.type
_entity_poly.pdbx_seq_one_letter_code
_entity_poly.pdbx_strand_id
1 'polypeptide(L)'
;MMPALNTVHTTDCLAFMPQLSAESVHLIVADPPYFRVQLGEAWDNQWPDETAYLDWSLSWMRGAMSFGVGWVVPYIGRSASGMIKGGKTAAKSN
;
A
#
# COMPACT_ATOMS: atom_id res chain seq x y z
N MET A 1 14.42 11.57 16.90
CA MET A 1 13.29 12.16 17.66
C MET A 1 12.07 11.31 17.35
N MET A 2 11.32 10.86 18.35
CA MET A 2 10.12 10.06 18.08
C MET A 2 9.01 10.94 17.51
N PRO A 3 8.37 10.56 16.38
CA PRO A 3 7.24 11.29 15.83
C PRO A 3 6.05 11.33 16.78
N ALA A 4 5.14 12.30 16.59
CA ALA A 4 3.90 12.38 17.34
C ALA A 4 3.04 11.11 17.15
N LEU A 5 2.55 10.54 18.25
CA LEU A 5 1.66 9.38 18.23
C LEU A 5 0.23 9.78 17.82
N ASN A 6 -0.57 8.81 17.38
CA ASN A 6 -1.98 8.99 16.97
C ASN A 6 -2.18 10.09 15.92
N THR A 7 -1.15 10.31 15.09
CA THR A 7 -1.11 11.36 14.09
C THR A 7 -0.78 10.76 12.73
N VAL A 8 -1.45 11.21 11.68
CA VAL A 8 -1.10 10.85 10.29
C VAL A 8 0.03 11.76 9.84
N HIS A 9 1.17 11.17 9.47
CA HIS A 9 2.33 11.87 8.96
C HIS A 9 2.30 11.84 7.42
N THR A 10 2.08 12.99 6.78
CA THR A 10 2.08 13.11 5.31
C THR A 10 3.51 13.17 4.79
N THR A 11 4.11 12.00 4.56
CA THR A 11 5.53 11.88 4.21
C THR A 11 5.79 10.60 3.41
N ASP A 12 6.94 10.54 2.76
CA ASP A 12 7.42 9.31 2.13
C ASP A 12 7.77 8.27 3.20
N CYS A 13 7.31 7.03 3.03
CA CYS A 13 7.48 6.00 4.05
C CYS A 13 8.97 5.63 4.23
N LEU A 14 9.78 5.61 3.16
CA LEU A 14 11.20 5.28 3.23
C LEU A 14 11.99 6.37 3.95
N ALA A 15 11.57 7.63 3.87
CA ALA A 15 12.14 8.74 4.63
C ALA A 15 11.67 8.78 6.10
N PHE A 16 10.46 8.29 6.38
CA PHE A 16 9.87 8.33 7.72
C PHE A 16 10.33 7.19 8.62
N MET A 17 10.35 5.97 8.12
CA MET A 17 10.69 4.78 8.90
C MET A 17 12.03 4.89 9.68
N PRO A 18 13.13 5.45 9.10
CA PRO A 18 14.39 5.62 9.82
C PRO A 18 14.32 6.56 11.04
N GLN A 19 13.25 7.34 11.17
CA GLN A 19 13.05 8.27 12.29
C GLN A 19 12.43 7.56 13.51
N LEU A 20 11.86 6.37 13.32
CA LEU A 20 11.31 5.55 14.38
C LEU A 20 12.43 4.89 15.19
N SER A 21 12.24 4.83 16.50
CA SER A 21 13.17 4.11 17.37
C SER A 21 13.13 2.62 17.05
N ALA A 22 14.28 1.95 17.14
CA ALA A 22 14.32 0.49 17.03
C ALA A 22 13.36 -0.14 18.05
N GLU A 23 12.73 -1.25 17.66
CA GLU A 23 11.86 -2.02 18.55
C GLU A 23 10.68 -1.23 19.17
N SER A 24 10.22 -0.15 18.53
CA SER A 24 9.15 0.70 19.08
C SER A 24 7.73 0.36 18.58
N VAL A 25 7.59 -0.54 17.60
CA VAL A 25 6.30 -0.89 16.98
C VAL A 25 6.02 -2.39 17.10
N HIS A 26 4.86 -2.75 17.65
CA HIS A 26 4.46 -4.14 17.88
C HIS A 26 3.88 -4.85 16.64
N LEU A 27 3.15 -4.12 15.80
CA LEU A 27 2.45 -4.64 14.63
C LEU A 27 2.52 -3.61 13.51
N ILE A 28 2.87 -4.08 12.31
CA ILE A 28 2.84 -3.27 11.09
C ILE A 28 1.76 -3.84 10.17
N VAL A 29 0.77 -3.01 9.87
CA VAL A 29 -0.27 -3.30 8.87
C VAL A 29 0.05 -2.47 7.64
N ALA A 30 0.28 -3.13 6.52
CA ALA A 30 0.68 -2.48 5.26
C ALA A 30 -0.30 -2.82 4.13
N ASP A 31 -0.77 -1.79 3.43
CA ASP A 31 -1.51 -1.86 2.17
C ASP A 31 -0.72 -1.05 1.12
N PRO A 32 0.42 -1.56 0.64
CA PRO A 32 1.27 -0.84 -0.29
C PRO A 32 0.64 -0.82 -1.70
N PRO A 33 1.17 0.00 -2.62
CA PRO A 33 0.88 -0.11 -4.05
C PRO A 33 1.11 -1.54 -4.54
N TYR A 34 0.29 -2.01 -5.49
CA TYR A 34 0.25 -3.39 -5.98
C TYR A 34 0.78 -3.54 -7.41
N PHE A 35 1.40 -2.49 -7.96
CA PHE A 35 1.98 -2.45 -9.29
C PHE A 35 0.94 -2.57 -10.42
N ARG A 36 0.47 -1.42 -10.90
CA ARG A 36 -0.43 -1.29 -12.07
C ARG A 36 -1.79 -1.98 -11.90
N VAL A 37 -2.23 -2.19 -10.66
CA VAL A 37 -3.58 -2.70 -10.36
C VAL A 37 -4.59 -1.56 -10.42
N GLN A 38 -4.21 -0.37 -9.95
CA GLN A 38 -5.03 0.85 -9.99
C GLN A 38 -4.74 1.62 -11.28
N LEU A 39 -5.55 1.35 -12.31
CA LEU A 39 -5.39 1.97 -13.63
C LEU A 39 -5.59 3.50 -13.55
N GLY A 40 -4.61 4.26 -14.05
CA GLY A 40 -4.65 5.73 -14.08
C GLY A 40 -4.07 6.42 -12.84
N GLU A 41 -3.73 5.66 -11.80
CA GLU A 41 -3.18 6.20 -10.56
C GLU A 41 -1.65 6.28 -10.61
N ALA A 42 -1.10 7.50 -10.63
CA ALA A 42 0.35 7.70 -10.79
C ALA A 42 1.19 7.00 -9.70
N TRP A 43 0.68 6.91 -8.47
CA TRP A 43 1.35 6.29 -7.34
C TRP A 43 1.48 4.76 -7.45
N ASP A 44 0.59 4.10 -8.21
CA ASP A 44 0.63 2.64 -8.44
C ASP A 44 1.32 2.27 -9.78
N ASN A 45 1.49 3.26 -10.66
CA ASN A 45 2.04 3.09 -12.02
C ASN A 45 3.44 3.71 -12.18
N GLN A 46 4.06 4.17 -11.10
CA GLN A 46 5.35 4.87 -11.13
C GLN A 46 6.56 4.00 -11.49
N TRP A 47 6.44 2.66 -11.40
CA TRP A 47 7.56 1.75 -11.69
C TRP A 47 7.61 1.33 -13.17
N PRO A 48 8.79 1.40 -13.82
CA PRO A 48 8.95 1.04 -15.24
C PRO A 48 8.77 -0.46 -15.49
N ASP A 49 9.12 -1.30 -14.52
CA ASP A 49 9.06 -2.76 -14.60
C ASP A 49 8.89 -3.40 -13.21
N GLU A 50 8.70 -4.72 -13.20
CA GLU A 50 8.51 -5.52 -11.99
C GLU A 50 9.73 -5.49 -11.07
N THR A 51 10.95 -5.44 -11.64
CA THR A 51 12.19 -5.40 -10.85
C THR A 51 12.26 -4.13 -10.03
N ALA A 52 11.98 -2.97 -10.64
CA ALA A 52 11.95 -1.69 -9.94
C ALA A 52 10.90 -1.66 -8.82
N TYR A 53 9.74 -2.28 -9.04
CA TYR A 53 8.70 -2.41 -8.01
C TYR A 53 9.13 -3.33 -6.86
N LEU A 54 9.76 -4.46 -7.16
CA LEU A 54 10.27 -5.39 -6.16
C LEU A 54 11.42 -4.79 -5.34
N ASP A 55 12.33 -4.05 -5.97
CA ASP A 55 13.42 -3.34 -5.29
C ASP A 55 12.89 -2.28 -4.32
N TRP A 56 11.88 -1.53 -4.74
CA TRP A 56 11.17 -0.60 -3.86
C TRP A 56 10.46 -1.36 -2.72
N SER A 57 9.83 -2.49 -3.04
CA SER A 57 9.12 -3.31 -2.05
C SER A 57 10.04 -3.85 -0.97
N LEU A 58 11.21 -4.34 -1.38
CA LEU A 58 12.27 -4.79 -0.48
C LEU A 58 12.79 -3.64 0.40
N SER A 59 12.88 -2.44 -0.14
CA SER A 59 13.35 -1.27 0.61
C SER A 59 12.41 -0.94 1.76
N TRP A 60 11.10 -0.88 1.53
CA TRP A 60 10.17 -0.57 2.62
C TRP A 60 10.02 -1.73 3.62
N MET A 61 10.07 -2.99 3.16
CA MET A 61 10.05 -4.15 4.06
C MET A 61 11.27 -4.18 4.97
N ARG A 62 12.46 -3.85 4.47
CA ARG A 62 13.67 -3.72 5.28
C ARG A 62 13.56 -2.60 6.31
N GLY A 63 13.04 -1.45 5.89
CA GLY A 63 12.74 -0.34 6.80
C GLY A 63 11.81 -0.79 7.93
N ALA A 64 10.68 -1.44 7.59
CA ALA A 64 9.70 -1.97 8.53
C ALA A 64 10.31 -2.89 9.60
N MET A 65 11.20 -3.79 9.18
CA MET A 65 11.90 -4.71 10.08
C MET A 65 12.91 -4.02 11.02
N SER A 66 13.33 -2.79 10.74
CA SER A 66 14.32 -2.09 11.57
C SER A 66 13.74 -1.45 12.85
N PHE A 67 12.43 -1.23 12.91
CA PHE A 67 11.74 -0.64 14.07
C PHE A 67 10.60 -1.51 14.63
N GLY A 68 10.22 -2.58 13.93
CA GLY A 68 9.23 -3.55 14.41
C GLY A 68 9.83 -4.58 15.35
N VAL A 69 9.14 -4.91 16.45
CA VAL A 69 9.46 -6.07 17.32
C VAL A 69 8.80 -7.38 16.86
N GLY A 70 7.96 -7.33 15.82
CA GLY A 70 7.19 -8.49 15.35
C GLY A 70 6.36 -8.26 14.08
N TRP A 71 5.89 -9.38 13.52
CA TRP A 71 5.03 -9.61 12.34
C TRP A 71 4.67 -8.41 11.45
N VAL A 72 5.12 -8.45 10.19
CA VAL A 72 4.58 -7.62 9.10
C VAL A 72 3.40 -8.38 8.48
N VAL A 73 2.22 -7.77 8.45
CA VAL A 73 1.04 -8.34 7.80
C VAL A 73 0.75 -7.55 6.52
N PRO A 74 1.17 -8.03 5.34
CA PRO A 74 0.74 -7.43 4.09
C PRO A 74 -0.74 -7.76 3.86
N TYR A 75 -1.57 -6.74 3.67
CA TYR A 75 -2.90 -6.95 3.11
C TYR A 75 -2.74 -7.28 1.62
N ILE A 76 -3.54 -8.22 1.11
CA ILE A 76 -3.65 -8.50 -0.33
C ILE A 76 -5.14 -8.49 -0.63
N GLY A 77 -5.64 -7.37 -1.15
CA GLY A 77 -7.02 -7.28 -1.62
C GLY A 77 -7.22 -8.12 -2.89
N ARG A 78 -8.01 -9.20 -2.82
CA ARG A 78 -8.59 -9.78 -4.05
C ARG A 78 -9.68 -8.82 -4.53
N SER A 79 -9.38 -8.00 -5.54
CA SER A 79 -10.41 -7.30 -6.31
C SER A 79 -11.32 -8.34 -6.97
N ALA A 80 -12.54 -8.52 -6.44
CA ALA A 80 -13.60 -9.22 -7.12
C ALA A 80 -14.20 -8.31 -8.21
N SER A 81 -13.42 -7.95 -9.22
CA SER A 81 -13.97 -7.31 -10.41
C SER A 81 -14.62 -8.37 -11.28
N GLY A 82 -15.86 -8.72 -10.94
CA GLY A 82 -16.56 -9.84 -11.56
C GLY A 82 -18.05 -9.98 -11.27
N MET A 83 -18.77 -8.91 -10.96
CA MET A 83 -20.26 -8.83 -10.88
C MET A 83 -20.59 -7.33 -10.98
N ILE A 84 -21.05 -6.76 -12.09
CA ILE A 84 -22.35 -6.92 -12.76
C ILE A 84 -22.14 -6.65 -14.28
N LYS A 85 -22.35 -7.64 -15.15
CA LYS A 85 -22.58 -7.39 -16.59
C LYS A 85 -24.07 -7.21 -16.83
N GLY A 86 -24.47 -6.01 -17.24
CA GLY A 86 -25.59 -5.75 -18.15
C GLY A 86 -27.00 -6.15 -17.70
N GLY A 87 -27.63 -5.31 -16.88
CA GLY A 87 -29.09 -5.22 -16.86
C GLY A 87 -29.55 -4.16 -17.86
N LYS A 88 -29.96 -4.57 -19.07
CA LYS A 88 -30.73 -3.70 -19.97
C LYS A 88 -32.11 -3.48 -19.35
N THR A 89 -32.37 -2.33 -18.73
CA THR A 89 -33.75 -1.86 -18.54
C THR A 89 -34.18 -1.17 -19.82
N ALA A 90 -34.99 -1.88 -20.61
CA ALA A 90 -35.71 -1.31 -21.73
C ALA A 90 -36.61 -0.17 -21.21
N ALA A 91 -36.38 1.04 -21.75
CA ALA A 91 -37.33 2.13 -21.64
C ALA A 91 -38.66 1.70 -22.28
N LYS A 92 -39.74 1.68 -21.50
CA LYS A 92 -41.09 1.63 -22.07
C LYS A 92 -41.39 3.01 -22.65
N SER A 93 -41.52 3.07 -23.96
CA SER A 93 -42.08 4.20 -24.71
C SER A 93 -43.61 4.15 -24.68
N ASN A 94 -44.22 5.33 -24.52
CA ASN A 94 -45.63 5.71 -24.67
C ASN A 94 -46.70 4.91 -23.91
#